data_AF-A0A963XVS7-F1
#
_entry.id   AF-A0A963XVS7-F1
#
_cell.length_a   1.000
_cell.length_b   1.000
_cell.length_c   1.000
_cell.angle_alpha   90.00
_cell.angle_beta   90.00
_cell.angle_gamma   90.00
#
_symmetry.space_group_name_H-M   'P 1'
#
loop_
_entity.id
_entity.type
_entity.pdbx_description
1 polymer ?
#
loop_
_entity_poly.entity_id
_entity_poly.type
_entity_poly.pdbx_seq_one_letter_code
_entity_poly.pdbx_strand_id
1 'polypeptide(L)'
;MTKDWEEASAIARLIGADGERTVGWVYLWDTAELAVLWLGAHDAATFMDPPLQPEVLAQARSAAPGALVDLLAALSTDTGKNLA
;
A
#
# COMPACT_ATOMS: atom_id res chain seq x y z
N MET A 1 16.85 -27.23 -10.41
CA MET A 1 16.37 -25.84 -10.38
C MET A 1 15.01 -25.88 -9.71
N THR A 2 14.97 -25.67 -8.39
CA THR A 2 13.72 -25.46 -7.68
C THR A 2 13.23 -24.06 -8.07
N LYS A 3 11.98 -23.99 -8.51
CA LYS A 3 11.35 -22.74 -8.89
C LYS A 3 10.92 -22.08 -7.58
N ASP A 4 11.74 -21.17 -7.06
CA ASP A 4 11.37 -20.36 -5.92
C ASP A 4 10.21 -19.49 -6.40
N TRP A 5 9.01 -19.73 -5.87
CA TRP A 5 7.85 -18.92 -6.18
C TRP A 5 8.00 -17.63 -5.38
N GLU A 6 8.00 -16.49 -6.06
CA GLU A 6 7.99 -15.18 -5.40
C GLU A 6 6.68 -15.08 -4.61
N GLU A 7 6.77 -14.94 -3.30
CA GLU A 7 5.62 -14.79 -2.42
C GLU A 7 5.33 -13.31 -2.18
N ALA A 8 4.05 -12.98 -2.02
CA ALA A 8 3.60 -11.64 -1.72
C ALA A 8 2.99 -11.60 -0.32
N SER A 9 3.48 -10.70 0.52
CA SER A 9 2.95 -10.49 1.87
C SER A 9 2.04 -9.27 1.89
N ALA A 10 0.85 -9.40 2.48
CA ALA A 10 0.00 -8.25 2.77
C ALA A 10 0.63 -7.45 3.92
N ILE A 11 1.01 -6.21 3.66
CA ILE A 11 1.74 -5.38 4.63
C ILE A 11 0.93 -4.18 5.15
N ALA A 12 -0.11 -3.77 4.43
CA ALA A 12 -1.02 -2.72 4.88
C ALA A 12 -2.42 -2.86 4.27
N ARG A 13 -3.40 -2.25 4.94
CA ARG A 13 -4.77 -2.07 4.44
C ARG A 13 -4.95 -0.63 3.98
N LEU A 14 -5.72 -0.46 2.92
CA LEU A 14 -6.25 0.83 2.51
C LEU A 14 -7.64 1.00 3.11
N ILE A 15 -7.86 2.10 3.82
CA ILE A 15 -9.08 2.41 4.55
C ILE A 15 -9.83 3.53 3.83
N GLY A 16 -11.14 3.36 3.74
CA GLY A 16 -12.04 4.33 3.12
C GLY A 16 -12.18 5.64 3.91
N ALA A 17 -12.85 6.63 3.30
CA ALA A 17 -13.17 7.90 3.96
C ALA A 17 -14.04 7.75 5.23
N ASP A 18 -14.73 6.63 5.40
CA ASP A 18 -15.47 6.29 6.63
C ASP A 18 -14.55 5.93 7.81
N GLY A 19 -13.24 5.75 7.58
CA GLY A 19 -12.24 5.41 8.59
C GLY A 19 -12.29 3.96 9.08
N GLU A 20 -13.22 3.14 8.59
CA GLU A 20 -13.45 1.77 9.08
C GLU A 20 -13.34 0.72 7.98
N ARG A 21 -13.84 1.04 6.78
CA ARG A 21 -13.95 0.07 5.71
C ARG A 21 -12.60 -0.15 5.04
N THR A 22 -12.16 -1.40 5.00
CA THR A 22 -11.05 -1.80 4.11
C THR A 22 -11.51 -1.75 2.66
N VAL A 23 -10.87 -0.90 1.86
CA VAL A 23 -11.14 -0.73 0.42
C VAL A 23 -10.04 -1.34 -0.46
N GLY A 24 -8.92 -1.74 0.13
CA GLY A 24 -7.84 -2.44 -0.57
C GLY A 24 -6.75 -2.96 0.37
N TRP A 25 -5.80 -3.69 -0.20
CA TRP A 25 -4.64 -4.26 0.48
C TRP A 25 -3.38 -3.93 -0.29
N VAL A 26 -2.33 -3.57 0.43
CA VAL A 26 -0.99 -3.37 -0.12
C VAL A 26 -0.18 -4.62 0.12
N TYR A 27 0.41 -5.12 -0.96
CA TYR A 27 1.28 -6.29 -0.96
C TYR A 27 2.71 -5.87 -1.30
N LEU A 28 3.65 -6.49 -0.60
CA LEU A 28 5.07 -6.44 -0.92
C LEU A 28 5.52 -7.82 -1.37
N TRP A 29 6.07 -7.88 -2.57
CA TRP A 29 6.70 -9.06 -3.12
C TRP A 29 8.14 -9.19 -2.65
N ASP A 30 8.69 -10.40 -2.65
CA ASP A 30 10.11 -10.65 -2.36
C ASP A 30 11.08 -9.89 -3.29
N THR A 31 10.61 -9.54 -4.50
CA THR A 31 11.30 -8.68 -5.47
C THR A 31 11.29 -7.19 -5.11
N ALA A 32 10.71 -6.85 -3.96
CA ALA A 32 10.41 -5.49 -3.51
C ALA A 32 9.37 -4.73 -4.36
N GLU A 33 8.68 -5.41 -5.28
CA GLU A 33 7.55 -4.82 -5.97
C GLU A 33 6.40 -4.57 -4.99
N LEU A 34 5.77 -3.39 -5.09
CA LEU A 34 4.52 -3.08 -4.40
C LEU A 34 3.35 -3.29 -5.36
N ALA A 35 2.32 -3.96 -4.88
CA ALA A 35 1.06 -4.13 -5.59
C ALA A 35 -0.11 -3.77 -4.68
N VAL A 36 -1.23 -3.37 -5.28
CA VAL A 36 -2.47 -3.11 -4.55
C VAL A 36 -3.59 -3.98 -5.09
N LEU A 37 -4.21 -4.72 -4.17
CA LEU A 37 -5.47 -5.41 -4.43
C LEU A 37 -6.62 -4.51 -3.97
N TRP A 38 -7.40 -4.03 -4.92
CA TRP A 38 -8.58 -3.20 -4.64
C TRP A 38 -9.82 -4.06 -4.42
N LEU A 39 -10.58 -3.75 -3.36
CA LEU A 39 -11.85 -4.40 -3.02
C LEU A 39 -13.07 -3.56 -3.44
N GLY A 40 -12.83 -2.40 -4.05
CA GLY A 40 -13.82 -1.43 -4.48
C GLY A 40 -13.22 -0.41 -5.44
N ALA A 41 -13.86 0.75 -5.57
CA ALA A 41 -13.35 1.82 -6.41
C ALA A 41 -12.06 2.41 -5.81
N HIS A 42 -11.07 2.71 -6.66
CA HIS A 42 -9.72 3.13 -6.24
C HIS A 42 -9.72 4.51 -5.56
N ASP A 43 -10.68 5.36 -5.89
CA ASP A 43 -10.88 6.70 -5.35
C ASP A 43 -11.38 6.71 -3.90
N ALA A 44 -11.77 5.56 -3.37
CA ALA A 44 -12.29 5.47 -2.01
C ALA A 44 -11.19 5.46 -0.92
N ALA A 45 -9.94 5.14 -1.24
CA ALA A 45 -8.88 5.05 -0.23
C ALA A 45 -8.45 6.43 0.26
N THR A 46 -8.49 6.63 1.58
CA THR A 46 -8.10 7.86 2.24
C THR A 46 -6.96 7.64 3.22
N PHE A 47 -6.90 6.46 3.86
CA PHE A 47 -5.87 6.15 4.84
C PHE A 47 -5.20 4.81 4.57
N MET A 48 -4.04 4.60 5.16
CA MET A 48 -3.34 3.32 5.14
C MET A 48 -2.91 2.90 6.54
N ASP A 49 -3.09 1.63 6.86
CA ASP A 49 -2.81 1.05 8.18
C ASP A 49 -2.10 -0.33 8.07
N PRO A 50 -0.88 -0.48 8.60
CA PRO A 50 -0.01 0.60 9.10
C PRO A 50 0.49 1.51 7.94
N PRO A 51 0.95 2.74 8.25
CA PRO A 51 1.66 3.55 7.26
C PRO A 51 2.93 2.83 6.80
N LEU A 52 3.30 2.98 5.53
CA LEU A 52 4.51 2.37 5.01
C LEU A 52 5.74 3.13 5.51
N GLN A 53 6.77 2.36 5.86
CA GLN A 53 8.06 2.93 6.24
C GLN A 53 8.74 3.55 5.00
N PRO A 54 9.43 4.69 5.15
CA PRO A 54 10.15 5.34 4.04
C PRO A 54 11.11 4.40 3.30
N GLU A 55 11.71 3.45 4.00
CA GLU A 55 12.64 2.46 3.45
C GLU A 55 11.94 1.53 2.45
N VAL A 56 10.70 1.09 2.76
CA VAL A 56 9.89 0.24 1.87
C VAL A 56 9.53 1.02 0.59
N LEU A 57 9.15 2.29 0.72
CA LEU A 57 8.83 3.15 -0.42
C LEU A 57 10.07 3.42 -1.29
N ALA A 58 11.23 3.66 -0.67
CA ALA A 58 12.49 3.88 -1.37
C ALA A 58 12.92 2.63 -2.17
N GLN A 59 12.80 1.45 -1.56
CA GLN A 59 13.12 0.18 -2.20
C GLN A 59 12.17 -0.13 -3.37
N ALA A 60 10.86 0.07 -3.18
CA ALA A 60 9.87 -0.21 -4.19
C ALA A 60 9.98 0.68 -5.43
N ARG A 61 10.61 1.87 -5.32
CA ARG A 61 10.75 2.82 -6.44
C ARG A 61 11.56 2.29 -7.62
N SER A 62 12.39 1.27 -7.42
CA SER A 62 13.13 0.60 -8.50
C SER A 62 12.37 -0.59 -9.11
N ALA A 63 11.32 -1.09 -8.45
CA ALA A 63 10.61 -2.32 -8.80
C ALA A 63 9.14 -2.10 -9.17
N ALA A 64 8.53 -0.99 -8.76
CA ALA A 64 7.13 -0.66 -8.98
C ALA A 64 6.97 0.66 -9.77
N PRO A 65 5.81 0.89 -10.42
CA PRO A 65 5.51 2.17 -11.05
C PRO A 65 5.60 3.33 -10.05
N GLY A 66 6.35 4.38 -10.39
CA GLY A 66 6.55 5.53 -9.49
C GLY A 66 5.24 6.16 -9.01
N ALA A 67 4.23 6.25 -9.88
CA ALA A 67 2.91 6.76 -9.52
C ALA A 67 2.20 5.95 -8.42
N LEU A 68 2.43 4.63 -8.37
CA LEU A 68 1.92 3.78 -7.30
C LEU A 68 2.63 4.07 -5.98
N VAL A 69 3.96 4.19 -6.02
CA VAL A 69 4.77 4.51 -4.85
C VAL A 69 4.39 5.89 -4.29
N ASP A 70 4.18 6.89 -5.16
CA ASP A 70 3.76 8.23 -4.77
C ASP A 70 2.37 8.24 -4.13
N LEU A 71 1.41 7.45 -4.67
CA LEU A 71 0.09 7.28 -4.08
C LEU A 71 0.18 6.68 -2.66
N LEU A 72 0.94 5.59 -2.49
CA LEU A 72 1.10 4.92 -1.20
C LEU A 72 1.85 5.80 -0.18
N ALA A 73 2.81 6.59 -0.64
CA ALA A 73 3.48 7.58 0.20
C ALA A 73 2.49 8.64 0.71
N ALA A 74 1.63 9.18 -0.15
CA ALA A 74 0.61 10.15 0.25
C ALA A 74 -0.34 9.56 1.31
N LEU A 75 -0.83 8.33 1.08
CA LEU A 75 -1.72 7.63 2.02
C LEU A 75 -1.05 7.25 3.34
N SER A 76 0.28 7.11 3.38
CA SER A 76 1.05 6.88 4.62
C SER A 76 1.16 8.14 5.49
N THR A 77 1.08 9.32 4.88
CA THR A 77 1.24 10.61 5.59
C THR A 77 -0.06 11.17 6.14
N ASP A 78 -1.20 10.74 5.60
CA ASP A 78 -2.51 11.18 6.09
C ASP A 78 -2.86 10.39 7.36
N THR A 79 -2.29 10.79 8.49
CA THR A 79 -2.53 10.16 9.79
C THR A 79 -3.79 10.74 10.43
N GLY A 80 -4.96 10.61 9.80
CA GLY A 80 -6.28 10.78 10.45
C GLY A 80 -6.47 11.99 11.38
N LYS A 81 -5.75 13.11 11.17
CA LYS A 81 -5.77 14.28 12.09
C LYS A 81 -6.98 15.19 11.87
N ASN A 82 -8.03 14.70 11.23
CA ASN A 82 -9.27 15.43 10.97
C ASN A 82 -10.54 14.72 11.50
N LEU A 83 -10.40 13.83 12.48
CA LEU A 83 -11.50 13.57 13.40
C LEU A 83 -11.32 14.53 14.58
N ALA A 84 -12.17 15.55 14.57
CA ALA A 84 -12.27 16.65 15.53
C ALA A 84 -12.42 16.20 16.99
#